data_AF-A0A0J1G316-F1
#
_entry.id   AF-A0A0J1G316-F1
#
_cell.length_a   1.000
_cell.length_b   1.000
_cell.length_c   1.000
_cell.angle_alpha   90.00
_cell.angle_beta   90.00
_cell.angle_gamma   90.00
#
_symmetry.space_group_name_H-M   'P 1'
#
loop_
_entity.id
_entity.type
_entity.pdbx_description
1 polymer ?
#
loop_
_entity_poly.entity_id
_entity_poly.type
_entity_poly.pdbx_seq_one_letter_code
_entity_poly.pdbx_strand_id
1 'polypeptide(L)'
;MPDTLIKVDLNQSAFDNEQVHNRWHPDVPMACWVKPGDDFVLETYDWTGGFIKNDDSADDVRDIDLSIVHFLSGPVGVHGAEAGDLLVVDLLDIGTKADSQWGFNGFFSKQNGGGFLTEHFPHAQKSIWDFHGLFTDSRHIPGVSFAGLIHPGLIGCLPDPKLLETWNDREIGFIATQPDRVPPLANAPFAPTAHMGKLQGAARDTAAA
;
A
#
# COMPACT_ATOMS: atom_id res chain seq x y z
N MET A 1 -19.07 -14.46 13.09
CA MET A 1 -18.14 -13.88 12.12
C MET A 1 -17.21 -12.96 12.89
N PRO A 2 -15.91 -12.94 12.60
CA PRO A 2 -14.97 -12.01 13.22
C PRO A 2 -15.42 -10.55 13.00
N ASP A 3 -15.13 -9.69 13.96
CA ASP A 3 -15.46 -8.27 13.87
C ASP A 3 -14.53 -7.55 12.88
N THR A 4 -15.08 -6.61 12.11
CA THR A 4 -14.29 -5.71 11.26
C THR A 4 -13.80 -4.52 12.08
N LEU A 5 -12.50 -4.49 12.39
CA LEU A 5 -11.89 -3.49 13.29
C LEU A 5 -11.48 -2.20 12.58
N ILE A 6 -11.08 -2.30 11.31
CA ILE A 6 -10.80 -1.15 10.44
C ILE A 6 -11.72 -1.28 9.24
N LYS A 7 -12.52 -0.25 9.01
CA LYS A 7 -13.47 -0.16 7.89
C LYS A 7 -12.98 0.85 6.87
N VAL A 8 -13.27 0.58 5.60
CA VAL A 8 -12.90 1.41 4.46
C VAL A 8 -14.13 1.67 3.60
N ASP A 9 -14.44 2.95 3.41
CA ASP A 9 -15.36 3.45 2.39
C ASP A 9 -14.53 3.87 1.16
N LEU A 10 -14.70 3.17 0.04
CA LEU A 10 -13.94 3.46 -1.19
C LEU A 10 -14.31 4.80 -1.85
N ASN A 11 -15.38 5.47 -1.38
CA ASN A 11 -15.73 6.83 -1.83
C ASN A 11 -15.09 7.92 -0.94
N GLN A 12 -14.49 7.54 0.19
CA GLN A 12 -13.78 8.45 1.08
C GLN A 12 -12.32 8.57 0.63
N SER A 13 -11.73 9.76 0.79
CA SER A 13 -10.29 9.92 0.67
C SER A 13 -9.57 9.08 1.73
N ALA A 14 -8.55 8.33 1.35
CA ALA A 14 -7.76 7.55 2.32
C ALA A 14 -7.10 8.43 3.40
N PHE A 15 -6.83 9.71 3.09
CA PHE A 15 -6.31 10.69 4.04
C PHE A 15 -7.30 11.06 5.16
N ASP A 16 -8.62 10.87 4.93
CA ASP A 16 -9.64 11.18 5.93
C ASP A 16 -9.86 10.02 6.93
N ASN A 17 -9.28 8.84 6.65
CA ASN A 17 -9.37 7.69 7.54
C ASN A 17 -8.14 7.62 8.46
N GLU A 18 -8.31 8.00 9.72
CA GLU A 18 -7.23 8.02 10.72
C GLU A 18 -6.69 6.63 11.11
N GLN A 19 -7.38 5.55 10.73
CA GLN A 19 -6.93 4.16 10.91
C GLN A 19 -6.07 3.66 9.73
N VAL A 20 -5.69 4.57 8.83
CA VAL A 20 -4.85 4.31 7.66
C VAL A 20 -3.58 5.14 7.75
N HIS A 21 -2.46 4.65 7.24
CA HIS A 21 -1.21 5.40 7.11
C HIS A 21 -0.47 5.02 5.82
N ASN A 22 0.48 5.84 5.34
CA ASN A 22 1.28 5.51 4.15
C ASN A 22 2.79 5.68 4.33
N ARG A 23 3.25 5.81 5.59
CA ARG A 23 4.67 5.83 5.97
C ARG A 23 4.91 4.90 7.15
N TRP A 24 6.11 4.34 7.22
CA TRP A 24 6.59 3.58 8.37
C TRP A 24 7.29 4.51 9.35
N HIS A 25 6.76 4.64 10.57
CA HIS A 25 7.38 5.46 11.60
C HIS A 25 7.01 4.91 13.00
N PRO A 26 7.95 4.84 13.96
CA PRO A 26 7.70 4.26 15.29
C PRO A 26 6.56 4.95 16.06
N ASP A 27 6.38 6.25 15.82
CA ASP A 27 5.41 7.07 16.56
C ASP A 27 3.98 7.06 16.00
N VAL A 28 3.70 6.34 14.91
CA VAL A 28 2.31 6.24 14.40
C VAL A 28 1.45 5.53 15.45
N PRO A 29 0.40 6.17 16.00
CA PRO A 29 -0.43 5.56 17.03
C PRO A 29 -1.20 4.36 16.50
N MET A 30 -1.41 3.37 17.37
CA MET A 30 -2.23 2.19 17.03
C MET A 30 -3.67 2.62 16.63
N ALA A 31 -4.14 2.12 15.50
CA ALA A 31 -5.48 2.33 14.99
C ALA A 31 -6.53 1.64 15.88
N CYS A 32 -6.21 0.44 16.37
CA CYS A 32 -7.01 -0.35 17.30
C CYS A 32 -6.10 -1.30 18.13
N TRP A 33 -6.67 -1.98 19.13
CA TRP A 33 -5.97 -2.91 20.01
C TRP A 33 -6.70 -4.26 20.06
N VAL A 34 -5.93 -5.34 20.05
CA VAL A 34 -6.40 -6.73 20.16
C VAL A 34 -5.58 -7.49 21.21
N LYS A 35 -6.08 -8.66 21.60
CA LYS A 35 -5.35 -9.61 22.46
C LYS A 35 -4.73 -10.72 21.60
N PRO A 36 -3.65 -11.37 22.06
CA PRO A 36 -3.14 -12.57 21.40
C PRO A 36 -4.25 -13.63 21.26
N GLY A 37 -4.43 -14.15 20.04
CA GLY A 37 -5.45 -15.15 19.72
C GLY A 37 -6.80 -14.61 19.24
N ASP A 38 -6.98 -13.29 19.13
CA ASP A 38 -8.19 -12.71 18.55
C ASP A 38 -8.22 -12.87 17.02
N ASP A 39 -9.35 -13.31 16.47
CA ASP A 39 -9.64 -13.31 15.03
C ASP A 39 -10.43 -12.05 14.64
N PHE A 40 -10.00 -11.35 13.59
CA PHE A 40 -10.63 -10.09 13.16
C PHE A 40 -10.46 -9.85 11.65
N VAL A 41 -11.19 -8.86 11.13
CA VAL A 41 -11.11 -8.42 9.72
C VAL A 41 -10.61 -6.98 9.66
N LEU A 42 -9.73 -6.71 8.69
CA LEU A 42 -9.35 -5.36 8.27
C LEU A 42 -9.78 -5.17 6.81
N GLU A 43 -10.55 -4.12 6.53
CA GLU A 43 -10.76 -3.68 5.16
C GLU A 43 -9.61 -2.78 4.72
N THR A 44 -9.29 -2.78 3.42
CA THR A 44 -8.19 -2.00 2.85
C THR A 44 -8.66 -1.20 1.64
N TYR A 45 -8.05 -0.03 1.42
CA TYR A 45 -8.04 0.58 0.09
C TYR A 45 -7.16 -0.27 -0.84
N ASP A 46 -7.30 -0.11 -2.17
CA ASP A 46 -6.18 -0.48 -3.04
C ASP A 46 -4.99 0.45 -2.74
N TRP A 47 -3.79 0.02 -3.10
CA TRP A 47 -2.56 0.73 -2.74
C TRP A 47 -2.51 2.21 -3.17
N THR A 48 -3.28 2.59 -4.19
CA THR A 48 -3.37 3.97 -4.72
C THR A 48 -4.46 4.81 -4.07
N GLY A 49 -5.30 4.23 -3.21
CA GLY A 49 -6.44 4.93 -2.61
C GLY A 49 -7.54 5.25 -3.62
N GLY A 50 -7.73 4.38 -4.62
CA GLY A 50 -8.75 4.55 -5.66
C GLY A 50 -8.34 5.46 -6.82
N PHE A 51 -7.05 5.79 -6.99
CA PHE A 51 -6.62 6.67 -8.08
C PHE A 51 -6.90 6.05 -9.46
N ILE A 52 -6.60 4.75 -9.61
CA ILE A 52 -6.79 4.01 -10.87
C ILE A 52 -8.26 3.65 -11.08
N LYS A 53 -8.75 3.78 -12.31
CA LYS A 53 -10.14 3.62 -12.70
C LYS A 53 -10.35 2.39 -13.58
N ASN A 54 -11.55 1.82 -13.49
CA ASN A 54 -12.01 0.77 -14.39
C ASN A 54 -12.52 1.38 -15.71
N ASP A 55 -11.56 1.76 -16.55
CA ASP A 55 -11.80 2.25 -17.90
C ASP A 55 -10.66 1.75 -18.82
N ASP A 56 -10.74 2.14 -20.09
CA ASP A 56 -9.83 1.68 -21.14
C ASP A 56 -8.74 2.72 -21.49
N SER A 57 -8.47 3.67 -20.58
CA SER A 57 -7.38 4.65 -20.70
C SER A 57 -6.27 4.34 -19.70
N ALA A 58 -5.00 4.44 -20.11
CA ALA A 58 -3.86 4.25 -19.21
C ALA A 58 -3.32 5.56 -18.62
N ASP A 59 -4.04 6.68 -18.79
CA ASP A 59 -3.61 7.99 -18.33
C ASP A 59 -3.51 8.06 -16.80
N ASP A 60 -4.38 7.37 -16.08
CA ASP A 60 -4.31 7.27 -14.62
C ASP A 60 -3.05 6.52 -14.14
N VAL A 61 -2.64 5.45 -14.84
CA VAL A 61 -1.35 4.78 -14.59
C VAL A 61 -0.17 5.69 -14.93
N ARG A 62 -0.29 6.54 -15.96
CA ARG A 62 0.76 7.50 -16.34
C ARG A 62 0.95 8.59 -15.29
N ASP A 63 -0.16 9.13 -14.79
CA ASP A 63 -0.18 10.42 -14.09
C ASP A 63 -0.32 10.29 -12.57
N ILE A 64 -0.43 9.07 -12.03
CA ILE A 64 -0.48 8.85 -10.59
C ILE A 64 0.72 9.46 -9.86
N ASP A 65 0.44 10.16 -8.76
CA ASP A 65 1.47 10.57 -7.81
C ASP A 65 1.91 9.35 -6.99
N LEU A 66 3.04 8.75 -7.38
CA LEU A 66 3.60 7.59 -6.69
C LEU A 66 4.12 7.89 -5.28
N SER A 67 4.12 9.15 -4.82
CA SER A 67 4.47 9.46 -3.43
C SER A 67 3.36 9.13 -2.43
N ILE A 68 2.11 8.94 -2.88
CA ILE A 68 0.97 8.67 -1.97
C ILE A 68 0.92 7.22 -1.50
N VAL A 69 1.54 6.28 -2.23
CA VAL A 69 1.41 4.84 -1.99
C VAL A 69 2.33 4.37 -0.86
N HIS A 70 2.01 3.31 -0.11
CA HIS A 70 0.78 2.51 -0.13
C HIS A 70 -0.10 2.93 1.05
N PHE A 71 -1.43 3.05 0.87
CA PHE A 71 -2.34 3.25 2.00
C PHE A 71 -2.57 1.94 2.76
N LEU A 72 -2.02 1.83 3.96
CA LEU A 72 -2.05 0.66 4.82
C LEU A 72 -3.09 0.81 5.94
N SER A 73 -3.88 -0.23 6.20
CA SER A 73 -4.82 -0.26 7.32
C SER A 73 -4.14 -0.76 8.58
N GLY A 74 -4.08 0.10 9.59
CA GLY A 74 -3.31 -0.14 10.81
C GLY A 74 -2.72 1.16 11.36
N PRO A 75 -1.76 1.07 12.29
CA PRO A 75 -1.20 -0.14 12.88
C PRO A 75 -2.16 -0.83 13.87
N VAL A 76 -2.16 -2.16 13.95
CA VAL A 76 -2.93 -2.90 14.96
C VAL A 76 -2.03 -3.22 16.15
N GLY A 77 -2.40 -2.74 17.34
CA GLY A 77 -1.67 -3.02 18.58
C GLY A 77 -2.05 -4.37 19.16
N VAL A 78 -1.07 -5.16 19.60
CA VAL A 78 -1.29 -6.44 20.27
C VAL A 78 -0.87 -6.31 21.74
N HIS A 79 -1.80 -6.55 22.66
CA HIS A 79 -1.50 -6.46 24.10
C HIS A 79 -0.41 -7.46 24.51
N GLY A 80 0.65 -6.94 25.13
CA GLY A 80 1.76 -7.74 25.65
C GLY A 80 2.85 -8.07 24.64
N ALA A 81 2.76 -7.60 23.38
CA ALA A 81 3.85 -7.74 22.43
C ALA A 81 5.01 -6.80 22.77
N GLU A 82 6.23 -7.32 22.78
CA GLU A 82 7.45 -6.59 23.13
C GLU A 82 8.50 -6.63 22.00
N ALA A 83 9.48 -5.72 22.06
CA ALA A 83 10.60 -5.74 21.12
C ALA A 83 11.42 -7.02 21.28
N GLY A 84 11.55 -7.80 20.20
CA GLY A 84 12.23 -9.09 20.19
C GLY A 84 11.29 -10.29 20.09
N ASP A 85 9.99 -10.09 20.27
CA ASP A 85 8.99 -11.13 20.02
C ASP A 85 8.79 -11.42 18.52
N LEU A 86 8.16 -12.57 18.24
CA LEU A 86 7.62 -12.90 16.93
C LEU A 86 6.10 -12.78 16.97
N LEU A 87 5.55 -11.92 16.11
CA LEU A 87 4.12 -11.88 15.87
C LEU A 87 3.75 -12.95 14.84
N VAL A 88 3.03 -13.99 15.29
CA VAL A 88 2.48 -15.02 14.40
C VAL A 88 1.13 -14.53 13.88
N VAL A 89 0.99 -14.49 12.56
CA VAL A 89 -0.25 -14.07 11.88
C VAL A 89 -0.72 -15.19 10.96
N ASP A 90 -1.86 -15.77 11.30
CA ASP A 90 -2.56 -16.72 10.42
C ASP A 90 -3.51 -15.94 9.50
N LEU A 91 -3.21 -15.94 8.20
CA LEU A 91 -4.08 -15.35 7.19
C LEU A 91 -5.22 -16.33 6.88
N LEU A 92 -6.32 -16.23 7.63
CA LEU A 92 -7.44 -17.18 7.57
C LEU A 92 -8.20 -17.12 6.23
N ASP A 93 -8.39 -15.93 5.70
CA ASP A 93 -9.01 -15.69 4.39
C ASP A 93 -8.68 -14.28 3.87
N ILE A 94 -8.73 -14.10 2.55
CA ILE A 94 -8.55 -12.80 1.88
C ILE A 94 -9.49 -12.75 0.69
N GLY A 95 -10.18 -11.62 0.53
CA GLY A 95 -11.11 -11.42 -0.57
C GLY A 95 -11.22 -9.96 -0.99
N THR A 96 -12.12 -9.72 -1.93
CA THR A 96 -12.43 -8.41 -2.49
C THR A 96 -13.71 -7.89 -1.88
N LYS A 97 -13.87 -6.56 -1.78
CA LYS A 97 -15.13 -5.99 -1.29
C LYS A 97 -16.26 -6.29 -2.27
N ALA A 98 -17.44 -6.59 -1.74
CA ALA A 98 -18.61 -6.96 -2.55
C ALA A 98 -19.01 -5.86 -3.56
N ASP A 99 -18.74 -4.60 -3.24
CA ASP A 99 -18.98 -3.42 -4.09
C ASP A 99 -17.81 -3.07 -5.03
N SER A 100 -16.72 -3.85 -5.03
CA SER A 100 -15.57 -3.68 -5.91
C SER A 100 -15.01 -5.02 -6.41
N GLN A 101 -15.70 -5.63 -7.39
CA GLN A 101 -15.36 -6.92 -7.98
C GLN A 101 -14.47 -6.81 -9.23
N TRP A 102 -13.46 -5.94 -9.17
CA TRP A 102 -12.46 -5.76 -10.22
C TRP A 102 -11.12 -5.30 -9.64
N GLY A 103 -10.05 -5.44 -10.40
CA GLY A 103 -8.71 -4.94 -10.09
C GLY A 103 -7.98 -4.53 -11.36
N PHE A 104 -6.74 -4.04 -11.20
CA PHE A 104 -5.94 -3.59 -12.33
C PHE A 104 -4.51 -4.14 -12.27
N ASN A 105 -3.92 -4.25 -13.44
CA ASN A 105 -2.49 -4.35 -13.63
C ASN A 105 -2.05 -3.23 -14.57
N GLY A 106 -0.83 -2.73 -14.43
CA GLY A 106 -0.31 -1.72 -15.32
C GLY A 106 1.20 -1.73 -15.42
N PHE A 107 1.69 -1.10 -16.48
CA PHE A 107 3.09 -0.73 -16.62
C PHE A 107 3.17 0.75 -16.35
N PHE A 108 4.06 1.16 -15.47
CA PHE A 108 4.35 2.58 -15.31
C PHE A 108 5.18 3.09 -16.48
N SER A 109 4.98 4.36 -16.81
CA SER A 109 5.87 5.07 -17.72
C SER A 109 7.29 5.08 -17.16
N LYS A 110 8.31 5.00 -18.03
CA LYS A 110 9.72 5.21 -17.63
C LYS A 110 9.91 6.51 -16.86
N GLN A 111 9.10 7.53 -17.18
CA GLN A 111 9.18 8.86 -16.59
C GLN A 111 8.47 8.98 -15.23
N ASN A 112 7.70 7.97 -14.82
CA ASN A 112 6.94 7.99 -13.58
C ASN A 112 6.86 6.56 -12.99
N GLY A 113 7.96 6.06 -12.43
CA GLY A 113 8.04 4.75 -11.75
C GLY A 113 8.82 3.68 -12.52
N GLY A 114 8.51 3.46 -13.79
CA GLY A 114 9.09 2.37 -14.59
C GLY A 114 8.80 0.96 -14.04
N GLY A 115 9.66 0.00 -14.36
CA GLY A 115 9.46 -1.42 -14.12
C GLY A 115 10.53 -2.29 -14.77
N PHE A 116 10.40 -3.61 -14.62
CA PHE A 116 11.45 -4.55 -14.99
C PHE A 116 11.82 -4.52 -16.48
N LEU A 117 10.84 -4.37 -17.37
CA LEU A 117 11.03 -4.34 -18.83
C LEU A 117 10.84 -2.94 -19.44
N THR A 118 11.06 -1.87 -18.66
CA THR A 118 10.78 -0.49 -19.09
C THR A 118 11.55 -0.03 -20.32
N GLU A 119 12.72 -0.60 -20.62
CA GLU A 119 13.43 -0.28 -21.87
C GLU A 119 12.72 -0.85 -23.11
N HIS A 120 11.90 -1.88 -22.95
CA HIS A 120 11.09 -2.48 -24.02
C HIS A 120 9.69 -1.86 -24.08
N PHE A 121 9.08 -1.58 -22.93
CA PHE A 121 7.75 -1.02 -22.78
C PHE A 121 7.81 0.27 -21.95
N PRO A 122 8.27 1.39 -22.53
CA PRO A 122 8.53 2.62 -21.77
C PRO A 122 7.28 3.46 -21.49
N HIS A 123 6.15 3.13 -22.10
CA HIS A 123 4.90 3.87 -22.00
C HIS A 123 3.95 3.23 -20.99
N ALA A 124 3.15 4.05 -20.31
CA ALA A 124 2.16 3.55 -19.38
C ALA A 124 1.10 2.71 -20.10
N GLN A 125 0.71 1.58 -19.50
CA GLN A 125 -0.34 0.70 -20.00
C GLN A 125 -1.17 0.19 -18.83
N LYS A 126 -2.42 -0.23 -19.10
CA LYS A 126 -3.34 -0.76 -18.11
C LYS A 126 -4.08 -1.98 -18.66
N SER A 127 -4.30 -2.97 -17.81
CA SER A 127 -5.27 -4.05 -18.02
C SER A 127 -6.17 -4.16 -16.78
N ILE A 128 -7.47 -4.17 -17.01
CA ILE A 128 -8.48 -4.39 -15.97
C ILE A 128 -8.87 -5.86 -15.91
N TRP A 129 -9.07 -6.34 -14.69
CA TRP A 129 -9.39 -7.72 -14.35
C TRP A 129 -10.70 -7.76 -13.57
N ASP A 130 -11.68 -8.51 -14.05
CA ASP A 130 -12.95 -8.71 -13.37
C ASP A 130 -12.88 -10.00 -12.51
N PHE A 131 -13.55 -10.01 -11.36
CA PHE A 131 -13.50 -11.11 -10.41
C PHE A 131 -14.80 -11.93 -10.41
N HIS A 132 -14.67 -13.25 -10.50
CA HIS A 132 -15.75 -14.21 -10.62
C HIS A 132 -15.56 -15.35 -9.61
N GLY A 133 -15.88 -15.06 -8.34
CA GLY A 133 -15.57 -15.98 -7.24
C GLY A 133 -14.06 -16.15 -7.10
N LEU A 134 -13.55 -17.36 -7.31
CA LEU A 134 -12.11 -17.64 -7.25
C LEU A 134 -11.36 -17.32 -8.54
N PHE A 135 -12.07 -17.05 -9.64
CA PHE A 135 -11.49 -16.85 -10.96
C PHE A 135 -11.43 -15.37 -11.35
N THR A 136 -10.52 -15.05 -12.27
CA THR A 136 -10.45 -13.74 -12.91
C THR A 136 -10.15 -13.87 -14.40
N ASP A 137 -10.59 -12.88 -15.17
CA ASP A 137 -10.23 -12.68 -16.57
C ASP A 137 -10.14 -11.18 -16.89
N SER A 138 -9.62 -10.86 -18.08
CA SER A 138 -9.45 -9.49 -18.53
C SER A 138 -10.03 -9.30 -19.93
N ARG A 139 -10.87 -8.28 -20.09
CA ARG A 139 -11.33 -7.82 -21.42
C ARG A 139 -10.19 -7.40 -22.35
N HIS A 140 -9.01 -7.11 -21.80
CA HIS A 140 -7.81 -6.71 -22.55
C HIS A 140 -6.95 -7.89 -22.98
N ILE A 141 -7.17 -9.09 -22.43
CA ILE A 141 -6.36 -10.28 -22.68
C ILE A 141 -7.29 -11.47 -22.99
N PRO A 142 -7.77 -11.59 -24.24
CA PRO A 142 -8.73 -12.61 -24.61
C PRO A 142 -8.20 -14.04 -24.43
N GLY A 143 -9.09 -14.95 -24.01
CA GLY A 143 -8.79 -16.38 -23.88
C GLY A 143 -8.01 -16.75 -22.62
N VAL A 144 -7.83 -15.82 -21.68
CA VAL A 144 -7.15 -16.06 -20.39
C VAL A 144 -8.17 -15.99 -19.26
N SER A 145 -8.25 -17.06 -18.47
CA SER A 145 -8.94 -17.10 -17.18
C SER A 145 -8.19 -18.02 -16.23
N PHE A 146 -8.03 -17.62 -14.98
CA PHE A 146 -7.30 -18.41 -13.98
C PHE A 146 -7.83 -18.17 -12.57
N ALA A 147 -7.54 -19.11 -11.68
CA ALA A 147 -7.83 -18.97 -10.25
C ALA A 147 -6.81 -18.04 -9.58
N GLY A 148 -7.27 -17.09 -8.78
CA GLY A 148 -6.42 -16.13 -8.09
C GLY A 148 -5.58 -16.79 -6.99
N LEU A 149 -4.28 -16.48 -6.95
CA LEU A 149 -3.45 -16.70 -5.77
C LEU A 149 -3.53 -15.44 -4.91
N ILE A 150 -4.57 -15.33 -4.10
CA ILE A 150 -4.88 -14.12 -3.33
C ILE A 150 -3.89 -14.00 -2.17
N HIS A 151 -3.21 -12.85 -2.06
CA HIS A 151 -2.21 -12.58 -1.03
C HIS A 151 -2.08 -11.06 -0.77
N PRO A 152 -1.64 -10.63 0.43
CA PRO A 152 -1.30 -9.24 0.66
C PRO A 152 0.06 -8.94 0.02
N GLY A 153 0.13 -7.90 -0.81
CA GLY A 153 1.40 -7.44 -1.35
C GLY A 153 2.33 -6.82 -0.29
N LEU A 154 1.75 -6.30 0.80
CA LEU A 154 2.48 -5.62 1.88
C LEU A 154 1.82 -5.88 3.24
N ILE A 155 2.61 -6.39 4.19
CA ILE A 155 2.24 -6.57 5.61
C ILE A 155 3.52 -6.51 6.46
N GLY A 156 3.45 -5.90 7.65
CA GLY A 156 4.60 -5.80 8.55
C GLY A 156 4.28 -5.04 9.84
N CYS A 157 5.25 -5.00 10.76
CA CYS A 157 5.19 -4.24 12.01
C CYS A 157 5.94 -2.90 11.88
N LEU A 158 5.61 -1.95 12.76
CA LEU A 158 6.34 -0.67 12.83
C LEU A 158 7.84 -0.91 13.14
N PRO A 159 8.75 -0.13 12.52
CA PRO A 159 10.15 -0.14 12.89
C PRO A 159 10.39 0.50 14.25
N ASP A 160 11.50 0.16 14.90
CA ASP A 160 12.04 1.00 15.98
C ASP A 160 12.81 2.20 15.39
N PRO A 161 13.16 3.22 16.20
CA PRO A 161 13.87 4.40 15.70
C PRO A 161 15.19 4.09 15.00
N LYS A 162 15.95 3.10 15.50
CA LYS A 162 17.25 2.71 14.95
C LYS A 162 17.11 2.08 13.56
N LEU A 163 16.09 1.27 13.38
CA LEU A 163 15.81 0.62 12.10
C LEU A 163 15.36 1.64 11.06
N LEU A 164 14.51 2.59 11.45
CA LEU A 164 14.11 3.70 10.58
C LEU A 164 15.32 4.56 10.15
N GLU A 165 16.19 4.92 11.09
CA GLU A 165 17.44 5.64 10.80
C GLU A 165 18.32 4.86 9.81
N THR A 166 18.49 3.55 10.03
CA THR A 166 19.27 2.67 9.15
C THR A 166 18.70 2.63 7.72
N TRP A 167 17.38 2.61 7.57
CA TRP A 167 16.72 2.63 6.26
C TRP A 167 16.97 3.95 5.55
N ASN A 168 16.70 5.06 6.22
CA ASN A 168 16.89 6.40 5.65
C ASN A 168 18.34 6.62 5.22
N ASP A 169 19.31 6.33 6.09
CA ASP A 169 20.73 6.56 5.82
C ASP A 169 21.21 5.82 4.57
N ARG A 170 20.92 4.51 4.48
CA ARG A 170 21.41 3.69 3.36
C ARG A 170 20.69 4.03 2.05
N GLU A 171 19.39 4.35 2.10
CA GLU A 171 18.57 4.59 0.92
C GLU A 171 18.84 5.99 0.34
N ILE A 172 18.97 7.01 1.19
CA ILE A 172 19.42 8.34 0.78
C ILE A 172 20.85 8.28 0.25
N GLY A 173 21.73 7.52 0.91
CA GLY A 173 23.08 7.29 0.44
C GLY A 173 23.12 6.65 -0.96
N PHE A 174 22.21 5.71 -1.25
CA PHE A 174 22.11 5.08 -2.56
C PHE A 174 21.60 6.07 -3.64
N ILE A 175 20.57 6.86 -3.32
CA ILE A 175 20.06 7.93 -4.21
C ILE A 175 21.18 8.90 -4.57
N ALA A 176 22.01 9.31 -3.60
CA ALA A 176 23.11 10.24 -3.82
C ALA A 176 24.17 9.73 -4.83
N THR A 177 24.22 8.44 -5.14
CA THR A 177 25.12 7.90 -6.17
C THR A 177 24.69 8.26 -7.60
N GLN A 178 23.38 8.44 -7.84
CA GLN A 178 22.81 8.84 -9.12
C GLN A 178 21.52 9.67 -8.90
N PRO A 179 21.63 10.92 -8.39
CA PRO A 179 20.47 11.69 -7.94
C PRO A 179 19.48 12.05 -9.05
N ASP A 180 19.96 12.18 -10.29
CA ASP A 180 19.13 12.57 -11.45
C ASP A 180 18.66 11.37 -12.29
N ARG A 181 18.82 10.13 -11.79
CA ARG A 181 18.43 8.92 -12.54
C ARG A 181 16.91 8.83 -12.68
N VAL A 182 16.45 8.45 -13.88
CA VAL A 182 15.03 8.17 -14.16
C VAL A 182 14.85 6.73 -14.68
N PRO A 183 14.06 5.88 -14.01
CA PRO A 183 13.43 6.08 -12.69
C PRO A 183 14.45 6.23 -11.54
N PRO A 184 14.06 6.78 -10.38
CA PRO A 184 14.95 6.92 -9.23
C PRO A 184 15.43 5.55 -8.71
N LEU A 185 16.54 5.55 -7.98
CA LEU A 185 17.12 4.33 -7.39
C LEU A 185 16.37 3.84 -6.14
N ALA A 186 15.86 4.78 -5.34
CA ALA A 186 15.00 4.57 -4.18
C ALA A 186 14.14 5.82 -3.97
N ASN A 187 13.19 5.77 -3.02
CA ASN A 187 12.31 6.89 -2.70
C ASN A 187 12.61 7.38 -1.28
N ALA A 188 13.06 8.63 -1.14
CA ALA A 188 13.35 9.23 0.16
C ALA A 188 12.06 9.57 0.93
N PRO A 189 12.14 9.83 2.26
CA PRO A 189 11.05 10.43 3.02
C PRO A 189 10.47 11.65 2.31
N PHE A 190 9.13 11.72 2.24
CA PHE A 190 8.41 12.78 1.53
C PHE A 190 7.14 13.18 2.28
N ALA A 191 7.28 14.25 3.07
CA ALA A 191 6.24 14.79 3.95
C ALA A 191 4.96 15.32 3.27
N PRO A 192 5.01 15.95 2.07
CA PRO A 192 3.83 16.59 1.46
C PRO A 192 2.63 15.66 1.26
N THR A 193 2.86 14.38 0.99
CA THR A 193 1.81 13.36 0.79
C THR A 193 1.77 12.32 1.89
N ALA A 194 2.45 12.56 3.02
CA ALA A 194 2.47 11.63 4.14
C ALA A 194 1.16 11.66 4.94
N HIS A 195 0.52 10.51 5.05
CA HIS A 195 -0.58 10.21 5.96
C HIS A 195 -0.05 9.42 7.16
N MET A 196 -0.05 10.04 8.33
CA MET A 196 0.58 9.51 9.55
C MET A 196 -0.47 8.97 10.54
N GLY A 197 -1.60 8.48 10.03
CA GLY A 197 -2.72 7.99 10.83
C GLY A 197 -3.29 9.06 11.75
N LYS A 198 -3.33 8.78 13.05
CA LYS A 198 -3.90 9.66 14.08
C LYS A 198 -2.98 10.81 14.51
N LEU A 199 -1.73 10.89 14.02
CA LEU A 199 -0.85 12.01 14.40
C LEU A 199 -1.39 13.33 13.87
N GLN A 200 -1.25 14.38 14.67
CA GLN A 200 -1.69 15.75 14.33
C GLN A 200 -0.60 16.78 14.67
N GLY A 201 -0.67 17.93 13.99
CA GLY A 201 0.18 19.10 14.24
C GLY A 201 1.69 18.78 14.21
N ALA A 202 2.44 19.35 15.15
CA ALA A 202 3.90 19.24 15.20
C ALA A 202 4.42 17.79 15.31
N ALA A 203 3.66 16.90 15.95
CA ALA A 203 4.03 15.48 16.03
C ALA A 203 3.92 14.80 14.66
N ARG A 204 2.85 15.11 13.91
CA ARG A 204 2.69 14.64 12.52
C ARG A 204 3.79 15.20 11.63
N ASP A 205 4.06 16.50 11.73
CA ASP A 205 5.03 17.15 10.84
C ASP A 205 6.46 16.66 11.09
N THR A 206 6.82 16.38 12.35
CA THR A 206 8.10 15.76 12.69
C THR A 206 8.20 14.34 12.15
N ALA A 207 7.15 13.52 12.32
CA ALA A 207 7.18 12.12 11.91
C ALA A 207 7.10 11.93 10.38
N ALA A 208 6.54 12.91 9.66
CA ALA A 208 6.44 12.92 8.21
C ALA A 208 7.73 13.38 7.49
N ALA A 209 8.62 14.05 8.22
CA ALA A 209 9.83 14.69 7.70
C ALA A 209 10.93 13.69 7.30
#